data_AF-A0A1F8H5C5-F1
#
_entry.id   AF-A0A1F8H5C5-F1
#
_cell.length_a   1.000
_cell.length_b   1.000
_cell.length_c   1.000
_cell.angle_alpha   90.00
_cell.angle_beta   90.00
_cell.angle_gamma   90.00
#
_symmetry.space_group_name_H-M   'P 1'
#
loop_
_entity.id
_entity.type
_entity.pdbx_description
1 polymer ?
#
loop_
_entity_poly.entity_id
_entity_poly.type
_entity_poly.pdbx_seq_one_letter_code
_entity_poly.pdbx_strand_id
1 'polypeptide(L)' 'MIISGDGDFEPLVNYLKFGGIIVEAAGFRRSTSSRLVEVANNFVDLEAVAEKVIFRSKNNKN' A
#
# COMPACT_ATOMS: atom_id res chain seq x y z
N MET A 1 -5.58 0.01 -8.70
CA MET A 1 -4.54 -0.26 -7.70
C MET A 1 -4.19 1.04 -6.97
N ILE A 2 -4.10 1.01 -5.63
CA ILE A 2 -3.73 2.14 -4.77
C ILE A 2 -2.40 1.80 -4.09
N ILE A 3 -1.41 2.69 -4.18
CA ILE A 3 -0.11 2.52 -3.50
C ILE A 3 -0.08 3.50 -2.33
N SER A 4 -0.51 3.06 -1.16
CA SER A 4 -0.59 3.88 0.04
C SER A 4 -0.63 2.99 1.30
N GLY A 5 -0.14 3.54 2.40
CA GLY A 5 -0.32 2.97 3.74
C GLY A 5 -1.50 3.57 4.52
N ASP A 6 -2.15 4.59 3.98
CA ASP A 6 -3.11 5.42 4.71
C ASP A 6 -4.52 4.79 4.75
N GLY A 7 -5.09 4.71 5.95
CA GLY A 7 -6.44 4.18 6.17
C GLY A 7 -7.55 5.07 5.61
N ASP A 8 -7.27 6.35 5.38
CA ASP A 8 -8.27 7.32 4.90
C ASP A 8 -8.78 7.03 3.48
N PHE A 9 -8.13 6.10 2.77
CA PHE A 9 -8.60 5.62 1.47
C PHE A 9 -9.74 4.59 1.57
N GLU A 10 -10.11 4.10 2.75
CA GLU A 10 -11.19 3.11 2.91
C GLU A 10 -12.50 3.52 2.21
N PRO A 11 -13.05 4.74 2.41
CA PRO A 11 -14.31 5.13 1.76
C PRO A 11 -14.20 5.08 0.24
N LEU A 12 -13.04 5.46 -0.33
CA LEU A 12 -12.78 5.38 -1.76
C LEU A 12 -12.76 3.93 -2.25
N VAL A 13 -12.07 3.04 -1.53
CA VAL A 13 -12.01 1.61 -1.89
C VAL A 13 -13.40 1.00 -1.91
N ASN A 14 -14.20 1.26 -0.87
CA ASN A 14 -15.57 0.76 -0.79
C ASN A 14 -16.46 1.31 -1.91
N TYR A 15 -16.33 2.61 -2.24
CA TYR A 15 -17.07 3.23 -3.34
C TYR A 15 -16.74 2.57 -4.70
N LEU A 16 -15.46 2.37 -4.99
CA LEU A 16 -15.03 1.72 -6.23
C LEU A 16 -15.53 0.26 -6.32
N LYS A 17 -15.43 -0.49 -5.22
CA LYS A 17 -15.92 -1.87 -5.16
C LYS A 17 -17.43 -1.97 -5.34
N PHE A 18 -18.19 -1.01 -4.82
CA PHE A 18 -19.63 -0.93 -5.05
C PHE A 18 -19.97 -0.76 -6.54
N GLY A 19 -19.13 -0.06 -7.30
CA GLY A 19 -19.21 0.05 -8.76
C GLY A 19 -18.72 -1.18 -9.53
N GLY A 20 -18.38 -2.29 -8.86
CA GLY A 20 -17.86 -3.50 -9.48
C GLY A 20 -16.38 -3.44 -9.84
N ILE A 21 -15.65 -2.43 -9.37
CA ILE A 21 -14.22 -2.27 -9.66
C ILE A 21 -13.40 -3.10 -8.67
N ILE A 22 -12.46 -3.89 -9.18
CA ILE A 22 -11.49 -4.61 -8.36
C ILE A 22 -10.42 -3.62 -7.90
N VAL A 23 -10.23 -3.52 -6.60
CA VAL A 23 -9.25 -2.62 -5.99
C VAL A 23 -8.17 -3.42 -5.29
N GLU A 24 -6.94 -3.30 -5.79
CA GLU A 24 -5.74 -3.82 -5.13
C GLU A 24 -5.02 -2.69 -4.38
N ALA A 25 -4.54 -2.97 -3.18
CA ALA A 25 -3.70 -2.07 -2.40
C ALA A 25 -2.25 -2.56 -2.41
N ALA A 26 -1.28 -1.66 -2.35
CA ALA A 26 0.13 -1.99 -2.22
C ALA A 26 0.82 -1.03 -1.25
N GLY A 27 1.73 -1.55 -0.44
CA GLY A 27 2.45 -0.78 0.57
C GLY A 27 3.39 -1.67 1.38
N PHE A 28 4.15 -1.09 2.29
CA PHE A 28 4.89 -1.88 3.28
C PHE A 28 3.94 -2.33 4.37
N ARG A 29 3.79 -3.65 4.59
CA ARG A 29 2.80 -4.17 5.53
C ARG A 29 2.92 -3.57 6.93
N ARG A 30 4.15 -3.34 7.40
CA ARG A 30 4.46 -2.73 8.71
C ARG A 30 3.92 -1.30 8.90
N SER A 31 3.65 -0.57 7.81
CA SER A 31 3.23 0.84 7.83
C SER A 31 1.95 1.08 7.03
N THR A 32 1.20 0.02 6.72
CA THR A 32 -0.07 0.09 6.02
C THR A 32 -1.20 -0.17 7.02
N SER A 33 -2.21 0.70 7.04
CA SER A 33 -3.42 0.52 7.83
C SER A 33 -4.04 -0.86 7.57
N SER A 34 -4.35 -1.60 8.64
CA SER A 34 -5.03 -2.91 8.53
C SER A 34 -6.36 -2.77 7.81
N ARG A 35 -7.06 -1.66 8.06
CA ARG A 35 -8.37 -1.38 7.49
C ARG A 35 -8.31 -1.21 5.97
N LEU A 36 -7.29 -0.52 5.44
CA LEU A 36 -7.07 -0.42 3.99
C LEU A 36 -6.86 -1.79 3.35
N VAL A 37 -6.10 -2.66 4.01
CA VAL A 37 -5.83 -4.03 3.52
C VAL A 37 -7.08 -4.91 3.57
N GLU A 38 -7.88 -4.79 4.61
CA GLU A 38 -9.13 -5.54 4.76
C GLU A 38 -10.18 -5.17 3.70
N VAL A 39 -10.29 -3.88 3.36
CA VAL A 39 -11.30 -3.44 2.37
C VAL A 39 -10.86 -3.64 0.92
N ALA A 40 -9.56 -3.73 0.63
CA ALA A 40 -9.07 -4.07 -0.70
C ALA A 40 -9.41 -5.52 -1.09
N ASN A 41 -9.45 -5.81 -2.38
CA ASN A 41 -9.61 -7.19 -2.88
C ASN A 41 -8.33 -8.01 -2.71
N ASN A 42 -7.17 -7.35 -2.83
CA ASN A 42 -5.85 -7.96 -2.69
C ASN A 42 -4.87 -6.92 -2.13
N PHE A 43 -3.82 -7.39 -1.45
CA PHE A 43 -2.75 -6.55 -0.94
C PHE A 43 -1.37 -7.07 -1.37
N VAL A 44 -0.58 -6.19 -1.99
CA VAL A 44 0.79 -6.48 -2.41
C VAL A 44 1.75 -5.87 -1.39
N ASP A 45 2.45 -6.74 -0.65
CA ASP A 45 3.50 -6.29 0.27
C ASP A 45 4.77 -5.93 -0.49
N LEU A 46 5.16 -4.65 -0.40
CA LEU A 46 6.36 -4.12 -1.04
C LEU A 46 7.65 -4.54 -0.34
N GLU A 47 7.57 -5.18 0.83
CA GLU A 47 8.75 -5.71 1.53
C GLU A 47 9.58 -6.67 0.65
N ALA A 48 8.90 -7.49 -0.15
CA ALA A 48 9.55 -8.45 -1.05
C ALA A 48 10.47 -7.80 -2.11
N VAL A 49 10.29 -6.51 -2.38
CA VAL A 49 11.09 -5.74 -3.33
C VAL A 49 11.73 -4.50 -2.71
N ALA A 50 11.83 -4.46 -1.37
CA ALA A 50 12.28 -3.28 -0.61
C ALA A 50 13.61 -2.70 -1.13
N GLU A 51 14.55 -3.53 -1.57
CA GLU A 51 15.83 -3.09 -2.13
C GLU A 51 15.70 -2.23 -3.40
N LYS A 52 14.62 -2.41 -4.16
CA LYS A 52 14.35 -1.67 -5.41
C LYS A 52 13.54 -0.40 -5.18
N VAL A 53 12.77 -0.35 -4.09
CA VAL A 53 11.78 0.72 -3.84
C VAL A 53 12.14 1.65 -2.67
N ILE A 54 13.08 1.26 -1.81
CA ILE A 54 13.57 2.11 -0.71
C ILE A 54 14.83 2.83 -1.15
N PHE A 55 14.76 4.17 -1.17
CA PHE A 55 15.95 5.00 -1.34
C PHE A 55 16.80 4.97 -0.07
N ARG A 56 17.98 4.37 -0.15
CA ARG A 56 18.98 4.43 0.93
C ARG A 56 19.84 5.68 0.74
N SER A 57 19.92 6.52 1.76
CA SER A 57 20.91 7.59 1.79
C SER A 57 22.31 6.96 1.85
N LYS A 58 23.20 7.36 0.94
CA LYS A 58 24.63 7.06 1.06
C LYS A 58 25.20 8.02 2.10
N ASN A 59 25.39 7.55 3.33
CA ASN A 59 26.20 8.30 4.29
C ASN A 59 27.66 8.26 3.83
N ASN A 60 28.14 9.33 3.21
CA ASN A 60 29.57 9.59 3.08
C ASN A 60 30.11 9.93 4.48
N LYS A 61 30.65 8.92 5.18
CA LYS A 61 31.54 9.17 6.31
C LYS A 61 32.88 9.61 5.74
N ASN A 62 33.22 10.89 5.94
CA ASN A 62 34.60 11.37 5.88
C ASN A 62 35.40 10.80 7.05
#